data_AF-A0A165FEC8-F1
#
_entry.id   AF-A0A165FEC8-F1
#
_cell.length_a   1.000
_cell.length_b   1.000
_cell.length_c   1.000
_cell.angle_alpha   90.00
_cell.angle_beta   90.00
_cell.angle_gamma   90.00
#
_symmetry.space_group_name_H-M   'P 1'
#
loop_
_entity.id
_entity.type
_entity.pdbx_description
1 polymer ?
#
loop_
_entity_poly.entity_id
_entity_poly.type
_entity_poly.pdbx_seq_one_letter_code
_entity_poly.pdbx_strand_id
1 'polypeptide(L)'
;MQRSIRTVSAPAAPLTTVSTSNKLKDCPVLSAGRLTPATFPEWSHACRHFQKHSGKDAKDIISFVADAMLEPRLAAWYNAGQTRIDKLSLTEYLTELAELTLPRGWQNTLRGEILATRMTDHPDLSFHDWKIMVENKNALLTLVGSGKALTPEALQTQLEAGLHPELKESLEREPAITTTTLDTWTQGQGSRQDPPR
;
A
#
# COMPACT_ATOMS: atom_id res chain seq x y z
N MET A 1 22.75 33.69 -33.59
CA MET A 1 23.20 32.32 -33.21
C MET A 1 22.82 32.08 -31.75
N GLN A 2 21.67 31.44 -31.49
CA GLN A 2 21.23 31.09 -30.12
C GLN A 2 21.49 29.61 -29.88
N ARG A 3 22.28 29.30 -28.86
CA ARG A 3 22.57 27.92 -28.42
C ARG A 3 21.35 27.37 -27.71
N SER A 4 20.74 26.34 -28.29
CA SER A 4 19.69 25.54 -27.66
C SER A 4 20.31 24.70 -26.54
N ILE A 5 20.00 25.03 -25.29
CA ILE A 5 20.37 24.22 -24.13
C ILE A 5 19.46 22.99 -24.15
N ARG A 6 20.01 21.83 -24.53
CA ARG A 6 19.36 20.56 -24.29
C ARG A 6 19.37 20.31 -22.79
N THR A 7 18.20 20.39 -22.16
CA THR A 7 18.01 19.90 -20.79
C THR A 7 18.23 18.39 -20.82
N VAL A 8 19.42 17.94 -20.39
CA VAL A 8 19.67 16.52 -20.15
C VAL A 8 18.87 16.16 -18.90
N SER A 9 17.77 15.44 -19.09
CA SER A 9 17.01 14.86 -17.98
C SER A 9 17.92 13.88 -17.24
N ALA A 10 18.20 14.15 -15.97
CA ALA A 10 18.96 13.24 -15.12
C ALA A 10 18.25 11.88 -15.07
N PRO A 11 18.99 10.75 -15.05
CA PRO A 11 18.38 9.44 -14.90
C PRO A 11 17.55 9.42 -13.61
N ALA A 12 16.31 8.93 -13.72
CA ALA A 12 15.44 8.79 -12.57
C ALA A 12 16.14 7.95 -11.49
N ALA A 13 16.19 8.45 -10.25
CA ALA A 13 16.76 7.70 -9.13
C ALA A 13 16.12 6.29 -9.04
N PRO A 14 16.91 5.26 -8.66
CA PRO A 14 16.41 3.89 -8.53
C PRO A 14 15.24 3.83 -7.53
N LEU A 15 14.36 2.84 -7.69
CA LEU A 15 13.25 2.64 -6.75
C LEU A 15 13.78 2.00 -5.47
N THR A 16 13.25 2.44 -4.31
CA THR A 16 13.56 1.81 -3.03
C THR A 16 12.98 0.41 -2.97
N THR A 17 13.65 -0.48 -2.26
CA THR A 17 13.16 -1.81 -1.88
C THR A 17 13.15 -1.92 -0.37
N VAL A 18 12.12 -2.55 0.19
CA VAL A 18 12.05 -2.84 1.62
C VAL A 18 12.61 -4.25 1.84
N SER A 19 13.50 -4.39 2.81
CA SER A 19 14.07 -5.67 3.20
C SER A 19 13.73 -5.95 4.65
N THR A 20 12.98 -7.01 4.89
CA THR A 20 12.69 -7.55 6.23
C THR A 20 13.51 -8.81 6.44
N SER A 21 14.00 -9.00 7.66
CA SER A 21 14.67 -10.26 8.03
C SER A 21 13.62 -11.32 8.42
N ASN A 22 14.01 -12.59 8.38
CA ASN A 22 13.17 -13.70 8.87
C ASN A 22 12.94 -13.65 10.41
N LYS A 23 13.61 -12.74 11.13
CA LYS A 23 13.44 -12.54 12.56
C LYS A 23 12.54 -11.34 12.80
N LEU A 24 11.45 -11.57 13.53
CA LEU A 24 10.42 -10.56 13.86
C LEU A 24 10.97 -9.30 14.57
N LYS A 25 12.14 -9.40 15.20
CA LYS A 25 12.74 -8.32 16.00
C LYS A 25 13.70 -7.43 15.23
N ASP A 26 14.08 -7.81 14.01
CA ASP A 26 15.09 -7.08 13.26
C ASP A 26 14.46 -5.83 12.63
N CYS A 27 15.20 -4.73 12.65
CA CYS A 27 14.76 -3.49 12.04
C CYS A 27 14.71 -3.68 10.50
N PRO A 28 13.63 -3.27 9.82
CA PRO A 28 13.58 -3.34 8.38
C PRO A 28 14.56 -2.35 7.76
N VAL A 29 15.08 -2.67 6.57
CA VAL A 29 15.97 -1.78 5.83
C VAL A 29 15.26 -1.25 4.60
N LEU A 30 15.31 0.06 4.40
CA LEU A 30 14.87 0.71 3.16
C LEU A 30 16.10 1.02 2.32
N SER A 31 16.24 0.38 1.16
CA SER A 31 17.38 0.63 0.28
C SER A 31 17.37 2.07 -0.26
N ALA A 32 18.54 2.54 -0.71
CA ALA A 32 18.66 3.86 -1.31
C ALA A 32 17.81 3.96 -2.59
N GLY A 33 17.18 5.11 -2.80
CA GLY A 33 16.27 5.32 -3.92
C GLY A 33 15.09 6.23 -3.62
N ARG A 34 14.14 6.24 -4.55
CA ARG A 34 12.89 6.99 -4.45
C ARG A 34 11.76 6.12 -3.90
N LEU A 35 11.20 6.55 -2.76
CA LEU A 35 9.94 6.04 -2.23
C LEU A 35 8.79 6.35 -3.20
N THR A 36 7.89 5.39 -3.35
CA THR A 36 6.72 5.50 -4.21
C THR A 36 5.47 5.13 -3.43
N PRO A 37 4.28 5.48 -3.94
CA PRO A 37 3.02 5.01 -3.32
C PRO A 37 2.91 3.48 -3.23
N ALA A 38 3.67 2.73 -4.03
CA ALA A 38 3.73 1.27 -3.96
C ALA A 38 4.66 0.76 -2.85
N THR A 39 5.83 1.39 -2.67
CA THR A 39 6.87 0.94 -1.73
C THR A 39 6.71 1.52 -0.32
N PHE A 40 6.13 2.71 -0.20
CA PHE A 40 5.88 3.36 1.09
C PHE A 40 4.97 2.53 2.02
N PRO A 41 3.87 1.93 1.55
CA PRO A 41 3.10 0.92 2.28
C PRO A 41 3.90 -0.19 2.94
N GLU A 42 4.78 -0.82 2.16
CA GLU A 42 5.58 -1.95 2.59
C GLU A 42 6.53 -1.52 3.70
N TRP A 43 7.13 -0.34 3.55
CA TRP A 43 7.98 0.27 4.57
C TRP A 43 7.19 0.56 5.85
N SER A 44 6.03 1.20 5.70
CA SER A 44 5.14 1.52 6.82
C SER A 44 4.72 0.26 7.60
N HIS A 45 4.37 -0.81 6.89
CA HIS A 45 4.01 -2.08 7.50
C HIS A 45 5.19 -2.69 8.25
N ALA A 46 6.37 -2.74 7.62
CA ALA A 46 7.58 -3.30 8.21
C ALA A 46 8.00 -2.54 9.48
N CYS A 47 7.89 -1.21 9.49
CA CYS A 47 8.19 -0.38 10.67
C CYS A 47 7.25 -0.68 11.84
N ARG A 48 5.94 -0.84 11.57
CA ARG A 48 4.95 -1.19 12.61
C ARG A 48 5.17 -2.60 13.14
N HIS A 49 5.54 -3.52 12.25
CA HIS A 49 5.91 -4.89 12.64
C HIS A 49 7.10 -4.86 13.62
N PHE A 50 8.15 -4.12 13.27
CA PHE A 50 9.30 -3.91 14.15
C PHE A 50 8.91 -3.24 15.48
N GLN A 51 8.10 -2.18 15.47
CA GLN A 51 7.62 -1.54 16.70
C GLN A 51 6.93 -2.55 17.63
N LYS A 52 6.08 -3.42 17.08
CA LYS A 52 5.33 -4.41 17.84
C LYS A 52 6.20 -5.51 18.44
N HIS A 53 7.27 -5.91 17.75
CA HIS A 53 8.00 -7.15 18.08
C HIS A 53 9.42 -6.93 18.60
N SER A 54 10.02 -5.76 18.38
CA SER A 54 11.41 -5.45 18.74
C SER A 54 11.69 -5.43 20.24
N GLY A 55 10.66 -5.15 21.05
CA GLY A 55 10.81 -4.95 22.50
C GLY A 55 11.56 -3.66 22.87
N LYS A 56 11.73 -2.74 21.91
CA LYS A 56 12.32 -1.41 22.12
C LYS A 56 11.32 -0.46 22.75
N ASP A 57 11.84 0.52 23.48
CA ASP A 57 11.01 1.60 24.00
C ASP A 57 10.43 2.42 22.85
N ALA A 58 9.19 2.90 23.00
CA ALA A 58 8.50 3.67 21.97
C ALA A 58 9.29 4.92 21.52
N LYS A 59 10.06 5.52 22.44
CA LYS A 59 10.92 6.69 22.19
C LYS A 59 12.15 6.37 21.31
N ASP A 60 12.57 5.10 21.24
CA ASP A 60 13.76 4.69 20.49
C ASP A 60 13.38 4.18 19.09
N ILE A 61 12.11 3.83 18.85
CA ILE A 61 11.67 3.24 17.58
C ILE A 61 12.03 4.12 16.38
N ILE A 62 11.88 5.44 16.51
CA ILE A 62 12.10 6.35 15.39
C ILE A 62 13.57 6.40 14.98
N SER A 63 14.51 6.43 15.92
CA SER A 63 15.93 6.45 15.58
C SER A 63 16.36 5.17 14.87
N PHE A 64 15.90 4.00 15.35
CA PHE A 64 16.16 2.73 14.66
C PHE A 64 15.59 2.72 13.23
N VAL A 65 14.34 3.12 13.07
CA VAL A 65 13.67 3.12 11.74
C VAL A 65 14.32 4.14 10.80
N ALA A 66 14.68 5.32 11.31
CA ALA A 66 15.29 6.37 10.51
C ALA A 66 16.72 6.01 10.06
N ASP A 67 17.53 5.43 10.95
CA ASP A 67 18.87 4.95 10.64
C ASP A 67 18.86 3.78 9.64
N ALA A 68 17.77 3.02 9.58
CA ALA A 68 17.62 1.92 8.63
C ALA A 68 17.20 2.38 7.22
N MET A 69 17.04 3.68 6.98
CA MET A 69 16.86 4.25 5.65
C MET A 69 18.22 4.59 5.01
N LEU A 70 18.58 3.86 3.95
CA LEU A 70 19.88 4.01 3.28
C LEU A 70 19.93 5.18 2.29
N GLU A 71 18.82 5.88 2.05
CA GLU A 71 18.76 7.03 1.14
C GLU A 71 19.44 8.26 1.77
N PRO A 72 20.57 8.77 1.21
CA PRO A 72 21.35 9.82 1.85
C PRO A 72 20.58 11.13 2.08
N ARG A 73 19.62 11.46 1.20
CA ARG A 73 18.78 12.66 1.37
C ARG A 73 17.85 12.55 2.57
N LEU A 74 17.32 11.35 2.84
CA LEU A 74 16.46 11.10 4.00
C LEU A 74 17.29 11.05 5.29
N ALA A 75 18.49 10.47 5.24
CA ALA A 75 19.42 10.52 6.36
C ALA A 75 19.82 11.97 6.71
N ALA A 76 20.12 12.81 5.72
CA ALA A 76 20.41 14.22 5.93
C ALA A 76 19.22 14.99 6.53
N TRP A 77 18.00 14.74 6.03
CA TRP A 77 16.77 15.30 6.59
C TRP A 77 16.55 14.89 8.05
N TYR A 78 16.74 13.60 8.36
CA TYR A 78 16.64 13.10 9.72
C TYR A 78 17.67 13.74 10.64
N ASN A 79 18.95 13.74 10.26
CA ASN A 79 20.03 14.32 11.06
C ASN A 79 19.84 15.82 11.33
N ALA A 80 19.35 16.58 10.36
CA ALA A 80 19.04 18.00 10.54
C ALA A 80 17.89 18.27 11.52
N GLY A 81 16.98 17.31 11.69
CA GLY A 81 15.78 17.42 12.52
C GLY A 81 15.73 16.44 13.69
N GLN A 82 16.81 15.74 14.02
CA GLN A 82 16.82 14.53 14.84
C GLN A 82 16.07 14.71 16.16
N THR A 83 16.41 15.74 16.94
CA THR A 83 15.78 16.01 18.24
C THR A 83 14.26 16.21 18.17
N ARG A 84 13.74 16.72 17.05
CA ARG A 84 12.29 16.88 16.82
C ARG A 84 11.68 15.57 16.34
N ILE A 85 12.34 14.91 15.39
CA ILE A 85 11.85 13.69 14.75
C ILE A 85 11.77 12.53 15.75
N ASP A 86 12.76 12.38 16.64
CA ASP A 86 12.78 11.32 17.66
C ASP A 86 11.64 11.43 18.68
N LYS A 87 10.98 12.58 18.77
CA LYS A 87 9.83 12.80 19.66
C LYS A 87 8.49 12.39 19.02
N LEU A 88 8.49 12.11 17.73
CA LEU A 88 7.28 11.73 17.01
C LEU A 88 6.87 10.31 17.37
N SER A 89 5.57 10.05 17.37
CA SER A 89 5.08 8.68 17.25
C SER A 89 5.42 8.11 15.87
N LEU A 90 5.44 6.78 15.74
CA LEU A 90 5.68 6.15 14.44
C LEU A 90 4.67 6.61 13.38
N THR A 91 3.42 6.85 13.77
CA THR A 91 2.39 7.35 12.85
C THR A 91 2.72 8.77 12.36
N GLU A 92 3.10 9.68 13.25
CA GLU A 92 3.46 11.06 12.88
C GLU A 92 4.72 11.09 11.99
N TYR A 93 5.74 10.30 12.35
CA TYR A 93 6.95 10.15 11.54
C TYR A 93 6.64 9.67 10.13
N LEU A 94 5.80 8.63 9.98
CA LEU A 94 5.42 8.09 8.68
C LEU A 94 4.60 9.11 7.87
N THR A 95 3.74 9.89 8.51
CA THR A 95 3.01 10.97 7.83
C THR A 95 3.97 12.01 7.27
N GLU A 96 4.92 12.50 8.08
CA GLU A 96 5.92 13.46 7.61
C GLU A 96 6.81 12.89 6.50
N LEU A 97 7.22 11.62 6.62
CA LEU A 97 8.01 10.94 5.60
C LEU A 97 7.24 10.83 4.27
N ALA A 98 5.94 10.51 4.32
CA ALA A 98 5.09 10.46 3.14
C ALA A 98 4.95 11.84 2.48
N GLU A 99 4.76 12.89 3.27
CA GLU A 99 4.67 14.27 2.77
C GLU A 99 5.98 14.75 2.12
N LEU A 100 7.11 14.32 2.67
CA LEU A 100 8.43 14.64 2.13
C LEU A 100 8.73 13.90 0.81
N THR A 101 8.29 12.66 0.68
CA THR A 101 8.79 11.74 -0.36
C THR A 101 7.81 11.46 -1.49
N LEU A 102 6.50 11.49 -1.22
CA LEU A 102 5.49 11.10 -2.19
C LEU A 102 4.97 12.31 -2.98
N PRO A 103 4.59 12.13 -4.27
CA PRO A 103 4.05 13.21 -5.06
C PRO A 103 2.81 13.85 -4.42
N ARG A 104 2.70 15.17 -4.48
CA ARG A 104 1.51 15.86 -3.97
C ARG A 104 0.24 15.28 -4.60
N GLY A 105 -0.73 14.92 -3.77
CA GLY A 105 -1.99 14.34 -4.24
C GLY A 105 -1.92 12.85 -4.60
N TRP A 106 -0.84 12.15 -4.25
CA TRP A 106 -0.74 10.70 -4.43
C TRP A 106 -1.91 9.94 -3.80
N GLN A 107 -2.45 10.43 -2.66
CA GLN A 107 -3.61 9.81 -2.01
C GLN A 107 -4.87 9.92 -2.88
N ASN A 108 -5.07 11.07 -3.53
CA ASN A 108 -6.18 11.27 -4.46
C ASN A 108 -6.01 10.40 -5.71
N THR A 109 -4.77 10.25 -6.18
CA THR A 109 -4.43 9.39 -7.32
C THR A 109 -4.76 7.93 -6.98
N LEU A 110 -4.27 7.43 -5.84
CA LEU A 110 -4.54 6.07 -5.39
C LEU A 110 -6.03 5.83 -5.13
N ARG A 111 -6.74 6.78 -4.53
CA ARG A 111 -8.21 6.70 -4.38
C ARG A 111 -8.90 6.64 -5.74
N GLY A 112 -8.45 7.45 -6.70
CA GLY A 112 -8.95 7.43 -8.07
C GLY A 112 -8.73 6.07 -8.74
N GLU A 113 -7.55 5.47 -8.56
CA GLU A 113 -7.28 4.12 -9.05
C GLU A 113 -8.21 3.08 -8.43
N ILE A 114 -8.44 3.13 -7.11
CA ILE A 114 -9.38 2.22 -6.43
C ILE A 114 -10.78 2.34 -7.06
N LEU A 115 -11.26 3.57 -7.28
CA LEU A 115 -12.58 3.85 -7.85
C LEU A 115 -12.69 3.53 -9.35
N ALA A 116 -11.57 3.56 -10.08
CA ALA A 116 -11.53 3.23 -11.49
C ALA A 116 -11.31 1.73 -11.77
N THR A 117 -10.86 0.97 -10.76
CA THR A 117 -10.51 -0.44 -10.91
C THR A 117 -11.73 -1.29 -11.24
N ARG A 118 -11.64 -2.07 -12.33
CA ARG A 118 -12.62 -3.09 -12.70
C ARG A 118 -11.95 -4.46 -12.81
N MET A 119 -12.68 -5.52 -12.51
CA MET A 119 -12.17 -6.90 -12.64
C MET A 119 -11.79 -7.22 -14.10
N THR A 120 -12.50 -6.63 -15.07
CA THR A 120 -12.20 -6.77 -16.51
C THR A 120 -10.81 -6.26 -16.90
N ASP A 121 -10.24 -5.34 -16.13
CA ASP A 121 -8.89 -4.81 -16.38
C ASP A 121 -7.80 -5.77 -15.89
N HIS A 122 -8.19 -6.86 -15.23
CA HIS A 122 -7.32 -7.87 -14.62
C HIS A 122 -7.78 -9.29 -15.00
N PRO A 123 -7.71 -9.67 -16.28
CA PRO A 123 -8.24 -10.96 -16.77
C PRO A 123 -7.55 -12.19 -16.15
N ASP A 124 -6.32 -12.02 -15.66
CA ASP A 124 -5.53 -13.09 -15.05
C ASP A 124 -5.82 -13.29 -13.55
N LEU A 125 -6.59 -12.39 -12.92
CA LEU A 125 -6.90 -12.46 -11.49
C LEU A 125 -8.24 -13.14 -11.24
N SER A 126 -8.27 -14.00 -10.22
CA SER A 126 -9.54 -14.45 -9.66
C SER A 126 -10.29 -13.27 -9.00
N PHE A 127 -11.61 -13.40 -8.81
CA PHE A 127 -12.37 -12.41 -8.05
C PHE A 127 -11.76 -12.16 -6.67
N HIS A 128 -11.32 -13.22 -6.00
CA HIS A 128 -10.73 -13.14 -4.66
C HIS A 128 -9.42 -12.34 -4.66
N ASP A 129 -8.52 -12.61 -5.62
CA ASP A 129 -7.23 -11.90 -5.71
C ASP A 129 -7.43 -10.44 -6.11
N TRP A 130 -8.37 -10.17 -7.02
CA TRP A 130 -8.76 -8.82 -7.39
C TRP A 130 -9.34 -8.03 -6.20
N LYS A 131 -10.25 -8.65 -5.43
CA LYS A 131 -10.80 -8.07 -4.21
C LYS A 131 -9.71 -7.73 -3.20
N ILE A 132 -8.80 -8.67 -2.93
CA ILE A 132 -7.67 -8.45 -2.01
C ILE A 132 -6.79 -7.30 -2.51
N MET A 133 -6.51 -7.22 -3.81
CA MET A 133 -5.74 -6.12 -4.38
C MET A 133 -6.43 -4.77 -4.11
N VAL A 134 -7.74 -4.66 -4.32
CA VAL A 134 -8.51 -3.43 -4.07
C VAL A 134 -8.55 -3.07 -2.57
N GLU A 135 -8.80 -4.06 -1.71
CA GLU A 135 -8.79 -3.89 -0.25
C GLU A 135 -7.42 -3.45 0.27
N ASN A 136 -6.35 -4.05 -0.26
CA ASN A 136 -4.98 -3.69 0.08
C ASN A 136 -4.70 -2.23 -0.27
N LYS A 137 -5.05 -1.78 -1.49
CA LYS A 137 -4.91 -0.37 -1.89
C LYS A 137 -5.66 0.57 -0.93
N ASN A 138 -6.87 0.21 -0.52
CA ASN A 138 -7.66 1.00 0.43
C ASN A 138 -7.03 1.04 1.83
N ALA A 139 -6.51 -0.10 2.30
CA ALA A 139 -5.81 -0.19 3.59
C ALA A 139 -4.59 0.74 3.64
N LEU A 140 -3.91 0.98 2.52
CA LEU A 140 -2.80 1.94 2.45
C LEU A 140 -3.23 3.34 2.86
N LEU A 141 -4.38 3.80 2.36
CA LEU A 141 -4.93 5.12 2.66
C LEU A 141 -5.28 5.26 4.15
N THR A 142 -5.68 4.16 4.80
CA THR A 142 -5.93 4.09 6.24
C THR A 142 -4.63 4.14 7.04
N LEU A 143 -3.62 3.35 6.65
CA LEU A 143 -2.34 3.25 7.37
C LEU A 143 -1.62 4.59 7.46
N VAL A 144 -1.69 5.42 6.41
CA VAL A 144 -1.06 6.74 6.39
C VAL A 144 -1.94 7.85 7.00
N GLY A 145 -3.09 7.50 7.58
CA GLY A 145 -3.98 8.48 8.22
C GLY A 145 -4.57 9.55 7.28
N SER A 146 -4.66 9.26 5.98
CA SER A 146 -4.98 10.29 4.97
C SER A 146 -6.41 10.81 5.02
N GLY A 147 -7.32 10.11 5.69
CA GLY A 147 -8.77 10.34 5.58
C GLY A 147 -9.34 10.12 4.17
N LYS A 148 -8.52 9.61 3.23
CA LYS A 148 -8.91 9.34 1.83
C LYS A 148 -9.29 7.88 1.61
N ALA A 149 -9.21 7.02 2.62
CA ALA A 149 -9.73 5.66 2.52
C ALA A 149 -11.24 5.67 2.24
N LEU A 150 -11.71 4.68 1.50
CA LEU A 150 -13.13 4.34 1.38
C LEU A 150 -13.59 3.71 2.70
N THR A 151 -14.81 4.02 3.10
CA THR A 151 -15.49 3.29 4.19
C THR A 151 -15.77 1.86 3.75
N PRO A 152 -16.02 0.92 4.67
CA PRO A 152 -16.37 -0.45 4.32
C PRO A 152 -17.52 -0.54 3.31
N GLU A 153 -18.56 0.30 3.48
CA GLU A 153 -19.74 0.33 2.61
C GLU A 153 -19.40 0.87 1.22
N ALA A 154 -18.60 1.93 1.15
CA ALA A 154 -18.15 2.51 -0.12
C ALA A 154 -17.21 1.56 -0.87
N LEU A 155 -16.38 0.79 -0.15
CA LEU A 155 -15.51 -0.23 -0.72
C LEU A 155 -16.33 -1.41 -1.27
N GLN A 156 -17.34 -1.88 -0.53
CA GLN A 156 -18.25 -2.90 -1.02
C GLN A 156 -18.98 -2.44 -2.28
N THR A 157 -19.51 -1.22 -2.28
CA THR A 157 -20.17 -0.63 -3.46
C THR A 157 -19.23 -0.58 -4.66
N GLN A 158 -17.96 -0.23 -4.44
CA GLN A 158 -16.94 -0.23 -5.49
C GLN A 158 -16.66 -1.63 -6.03
N LEU A 159 -16.54 -2.63 -5.16
CA LEU A 159 -16.32 -4.02 -5.56
C LEU A 159 -17.48 -4.52 -6.44
N GLU A 160 -18.73 -4.28 -6.01
CA GLU A 160 -19.93 -4.66 -6.76
C GLU A 160 -20.01 -3.97 -8.12
N ALA A 161 -19.66 -2.68 -8.20
CA ALA A 161 -19.65 -1.90 -9.45
C ALA A 161 -18.53 -2.34 -10.42
N GLY A 162 -17.43 -2.89 -9.89
CA GLY A 162 -16.26 -3.33 -10.64
C GLY A 162 -16.31 -4.79 -11.11
N LEU A 163 -17.32 -5.56 -10.72
CA LEU A 163 -17.46 -6.99 -11.08
C LEU A 163 -17.52 -7.23 -12.58
N HIS A 164 -17.06 -8.42 -13.00
CA HIS A 164 -17.28 -8.92 -14.36
C HIS A 164 -18.80 -9.09 -14.61
N PRO A 165 -19.35 -8.63 -15.74
CA PRO A 165 -20.78 -8.74 -16.04
C PRO A 165 -21.33 -10.17 -15.93
N GLU A 166 -20.57 -11.16 -16.40
CA GLU A 166 -20.97 -12.58 -16.33
C GLU A 166 -21.03 -13.11 -14.90
N LEU A 167 -20.10 -12.66 -14.03
CA LEU A 167 -20.10 -13.06 -12.62
C LEU A 167 -21.27 -12.40 -11.88
N LYS A 168 -21.55 -11.13 -12.20
CA LYS A 168 -22.72 -10.41 -11.69
C LYS A 168 -24.02 -11.09 -12.09
N GLU A 169 -24.15 -11.49 -13.35
CA GLU A 169 -25.33 -12.20 -13.86
C GLU A 169 -25.48 -13.60 -13.24
N SER A 170 -24.37 -14.31 -12.97
CA SER A 170 -24.41 -15.58 -12.23
C SER A 170 -24.91 -15.41 -10.80
N LEU A 171 -24.51 -14.33 -10.11
CA LEU A 171 -24.94 -14.03 -8.74
C LEU A 171 -26.42 -13.62 -8.66
N GLU A 172 -26.91 -12.90 -9.66
CA GLU A 172 -28.33 -12.48 -9.75
C GLU A 172 -29.28 -13.65 -10.07
N ARG A 173 -28.77 -14.71 -10.70
CA ARG A 173 -29.54 -15.93 -11.06
C ARG A 173 -29.59 -16.98 -9.95
N GLU A 174 -28.69 -16.94 -8.97
CA GLU A 174 -28.77 -17.83 -7.80
C GLU A 174 -29.92 -17.37 -6.89
N PRO A 175 -30.87 -18.26 -6.52
CA PRO A 175 -31.93 -17.89 -5.59
C PRO A 175 -31.27 -17.47 -4.28
N ALA A 176 -31.62 -16.28 -3.80
CA ALA A 176 -31.10 -15.68 -2.59
C ALA A 176 -31.30 -16.61 -1.38
N ILE A 177 -30.38 -17.56 -1.20
CA ILE A 177 -30.01 -18.00 0.13
C ILE A 177 -29.54 -16.72 0.79
N THR A 178 -30.13 -16.41 1.93
CA THR A 178 -29.90 -15.24 2.76
C THR A 178 -28.41 -15.10 3.07
N THR A 179 -27.68 -14.43 2.18
CA THR A 179 -26.21 -14.48 2.19
C THR A 179 -25.65 -13.08 2.29
N THR A 180 -25.84 -12.49 3.46
CA THR A 180 -25.40 -11.13 3.80
C THR A 180 -23.90 -11.05 4.07
N THR A 181 -23.06 -11.92 3.50
CA THR A 181 -21.64 -11.94 3.86
C THR A 181 -20.75 -12.46 2.74
N LEU A 182 -19.79 -11.60 2.38
CA LEU A 182 -18.64 -11.80 1.50
C LEU A 182 -17.92 -13.16 1.73
N ASP A 183 -17.98 -13.70 2.95
CA ASP A 183 -17.32 -14.95 3.35
C ASP A 183 -17.83 -16.19 2.60
N THR A 184 -19.09 -16.18 2.19
CA THR A 184 -19.71 -17.30 1.44
C THR A 184 -19.27 -17.37 -0.02
N TRP A 185 -18.78 -16.27 -0.60
CA TRP A 185 -18.31 -16.21 -1.98
C TRP A 185 -17.03 -17.05 -2.17
N THR A 186 -16.24 -17.20 -1.11
CA THR A 186 -15.02 -18.00 -1.06
C THR A 186 -15.29 -19.51 -1.08
N GLN A 187 -16.43 -19.96 -0.54
CA GLN A 187 -16.75 -21.39 -0.45
C GLN A 187 -17.34 -21.96 -1.76
N GLY A 188 -18.01 -21.14 -2.57
CA GLY A 188 -18.64 -21.60 -3.81
C GLY A 188 -17.68 -21.98 -4.95
N GLN A 189 -16.44 -21.46 -4.93
CA GLN A 189 -15.48 -21.63 -6.02
C GLN A 189 -14.56 -22.86 -5.86
N GLY A 190 -14.44 -23.42 -4.65
CA GLY A 190 -13.62 -24.62 -4.39
C GLY A 190 -14.15 -25.92 -5.02
N SER A 191 -15.40 -25.92 -5.49
CA SER A 191 -16.08 -27.13 -5.97
C SER A 191 -16.22 -27.21 -7.51
N ARG A 192 -15.64 -26.28 -8.27
CA ARG A 192 -15.85 -26.17 -9.73
C ARG A 192 -14.61 -26.40 -10.61
N GLN A 193 -13.53 -26.98 -10.08
CA GLN A 193 -12.43 -27.46 -10.91
C GLN A 193 -12.30 -28.98 -10.81
N ASP A 194 -12.89 -29.68 -11.77
CA ASP A 194 -12.29 -30.84 -12.44
C ASP A 194 -13.14 -31.23 -13.67
N PRO A 195 -12.66 -31.01 -14.91
CA PRO A 195 -13.20 -31.70 -16.08
C PRO A 195 -12.55 -33.08 -16.24
N PRO A 196 -13.31 -34.13 -16.62
CA PRO A 196 -12.77 -35.47 -16.79
C PRO A 196 -11.83 -35.54 -18.01
N ARG A 197 -10.76 -36.35 -17.86
CA ARG A 197 -9.80 -36.70 -18.92
C ARG A 197 -10.44 -37.48 -20.06
#